data_AF-A0A0D6KEX9-F1
#
_entry.id   AF-A0A0D6KEX9-F1
#
_cell.length_a   1.000
_cell.length_b   1.000
_cell.length_c   1.000
_cell.angle_alpha   90.00
_cell.angle_beta   90.00
_cell.angle_gamma   90.00
#
_symmetry.space_group_name_H-M   'P 1'
#
loop_
_entity.id
_entity.type
_entity.pdbx_description
1 polymer ?
#
loop_
_entity_poly.entity_id
_entity_poly.type
_entity_poly.pdbx_seq_one_letter_code
_entity_poly.pdbx_strand_id
1 'polypeptide(L)' 'MVTISINPIHPKDFKKIHKFSIYQMSKLSGYSVETLKNWLADENSSRFVEPKPYVLNHFGAIHKILALA' A
#
# COMPACT_ATOMS: atom_id res chain seq x y z
N MET A 1 -21.55 -14.71 9.01
CA MET A 1 -20.21 -14.44 8.45
C MET A 1 -19.99 -12.94 8.48
N VAL A 2 -19.00 -12.43 9.20
CA VAL A 2 -18.65 -11.00 9.11
C VAL A 2 -17.89 -10.83 7.81
N THR A 3 -18.55 -10.34 6.77
CA THR A 3 -17.87 -9.88 5.56
C THR A 3 -17.03 -8.68 5.96
N ILE A 4 -15.73 -8.92 6.17
CA ILE A 4 -14.77 -7.84 6.35
C ILE A 4 -14.67 -7.15 4.98
N SER A 5 -15.51 -6.13 4.75
CA SER A 5 -15.37 -5.31 3.54
C SER A 5 -14.01 -4.63 3.61
N ILE A 6 -13.09 -5.05 2.74
CA ILE A 6 -11.77 -4.44 2.57
C ILE A 6 -11.93 -3.42 1.46
N ASN A 7 -11.67 -2.15 1.78
CA ASN A 7 -11.61 -1.11 0.77
C ASN A 7 -10.18 -1.12 0.19
N PRO A 8 -9.99 -1.37 -1.12
CA PRO A 8 -8.66 -1.38 -1.72
C PRO A 8 -8.00 0.00 -1.60
N ILE A 9 -6.70 0.06 -1.32
CA ILE A 9 -5.96 1.32 -1.17
C ILE A 9 -4.65 1.25 -1.96
N HIS A 10 -4.39 2.29 -2.74
CA HIS A 10 -3.13 2.41 -3.46
C HIS A 10 -1.96 2.66 -2.48
N PRO A 11 -0.76 2.06 -2.66
CA PRO A 11 0.40 2.30 -1.81
C PRO A 11 0.76 3.80 -1.64
N LYS A 12 0.56 4.61 -2.70
CA LYS A 12 0.72 6.08 -2.63
C LYS A 12 -0.26 6.72 -1.63
N ASP A 13 -1.52 6.33 -1.67
CA ASP A 13 -2.54 6.91 -0.78
C ASP A 13 -2.37 6.40 0.65
N PHE A 14 -2.04 5.11 0.81
CA PHE A 14 -1.66 4.55 2.10
C PHE A 14 -0.51 5.33 2.75
N LYS A 15 0.54 5.66 1.97
CA LYS A 15 1.66 6.47 2.45
C LYS A 15 1.22 7.89 2.84
N LYS A 16 0.35 8.53 2.06
CA LYS A 16 -0.17 9.87 2.36
C LYS A 16 -1.00 9.90 3.65
N ILE A 17 -1.86 8.89 3.85
CA ILE A 17 -2.74 8.77 5.01
C ILE A 17 -1.93 8.55 6.29
N HIS A 18 -1.03 7.56 6.29
CA HIS A 18 -0.30 7.14 7.49
C HIS A 18 1.04 7.85 7.70
N LYS A 19 1.50 8.63 6.71
CA LYS A 19 2.79 9.34 6.71
C LYS A 19 4.00 8.43 6.97
N PHE A 20 3.89 7.15 6.64
CA PHE A 20 4.97 6.19 6.86
C PHE A 20 6.13 6.39 5.89
N SER A 21 7.33 6.12 6.39
CA SER A 21 8.51 5.94 5.55
C SER A 21 8.37 4.68 4.67
N ILE A 22 9.10 4.63 3.56
CA ILE A 22 9.11 3.44 2.68
C ILE A 22 9.59 2.20 3.45
N TYR A 23 10.51 2.37 4.39
CA TYR A 23 11.01 1.28 5.23
C TYR A 23 9.93 0.73 6.18
N GLN A 24 9.14 1.60 6.81
CA GLN A 24 8.00 1.17 7.63
C GLN A 24 6.94 0.45 6.80
N MET A 25 6.62 0.98 5.61
CA MET A 25 5.72 0.30 4.67
C MET A 25 6.24 -1.07 4.27
N SER A 26 7.56 -1.21 4.03
CA SER A 26 8.19 -2.49 3.73
C SER A 26 8.05 -3.49 4.87
N LYS A 27 8.31 -3.06 6.12
CA LYS A 27 8.11 -3.91 7.31
C LYS A 27 6.65 -4.34 7.51
N LEU A 28 5.69 -3.46 7.27
CA LEU A 28 4.27 -3.74 7.46
C LEU A 28 3.68 -4.63 6.36
N SER A 29 4.03 -4.35 5.10
CA SER A 29 3.43 -5.01 3.94
C SER A 29 4.21 -6.24 3.45
N GLY A 30 5.46 -6.42 3.90
CA GLY A 30 6.34 -7.49 3.43
C GLY A 30 6.93 -7.27 2.03
N TYR A 31 6.53 -6.21 1.32
CA TYR A 31 7.09 -5.89 0.01
C TYR A 31 8.48 -5.24 0.14
N SER A 32 9.34 -5.49 -0.84
CA SER A 32 10.67 -4.89 -0.88
C SER A 32 10.61 -3.36 -1.03
N VAL A 33 11.64 -2.66 -0.53
CA VAL A 33 11.76 -1.21 -0.68
C VAL A 33 11.78 -0.78 -2.15
N GLU A 34 12.41 -1.57 -3.02
CA GLU A 34 12.48 -1.28 -4.46
C GLU A 34 11.11 -1.39 -5.12
N THR A 35 10.37 -2.46 -4.84
CA THR A 35 8.99 -2.63 -5.32
C THR A 35 8.11 -1.46 -4.89
N LEU A 36 8.21 -1.05 -3.62
CA LEU A 36 7.47 0.10 -3.11
C LEU A 36 7.89 1.40 -3.79
N LYS A 37 9.18 1.61 -4.07
CA LYS A 37 9.65 2.79 -4.82
C LYS A 37 9.03 2.86 -6.21
N ASN A 38 8.89 1.74 -6.91
CA ASN A 38 8.29 1.70 -8.24
C ASN A 38 6.79 2.05 -8.20
N TRP A 39 6.04 1.52 -7.22
CA TRP A 39 4.61 1.88 -7.05
C TRP A 39 4.40 3.31 -6.56
N LEU A 40 5.39 3.89 -5.87
CA LEU A 40 5.34 5.26 -5.35
C LEU A 40 5.90 6.30 -6.34
N ALA A 41 6.52 5.88 -7.44
CA ALA A 41 7.06 6.76 -8.45
C ALA A 41 5.97 7.58 -9.14
N ASP A 42 6.33 8.72 -9.72
CA ASP A 42 5.41 9.53 -10.54
C ASP A 42 4.89 8.71 -11.73
N GLU A 43 3.61 8.86 -12.09
CA GLU A 43 2.97 8.04 -13.13
C GLU A 43 3.60 8.23 -14.52
N ASN A 44 4.26 9.37 -14.76
CA ASN A 44 4.98 9.64 -16.00
C ASN A 44 6.42 9.08 -15.97
N SER A 45 6.87 8.53 -14.85
CA SER A 45 8.22 7.98 -14.72
C SER A 45 8.31 6.62 -15.41
N SER A 46 9.43 6.37 -16.10
CA SER A 46 9.74 5.03 -16.66
C SER A 46 9.90 3.94 -15.61
N ARG A 47 10.04 4.31 -14.33
CA ARG A 47 10.14 3.39 -13.19
C ARG A 47 8.78 3.11 -12.55
N PHE A 48 7.74 3.82 -12.94
CA PHE A 48 6.41 3.61 -12.39
C PHE A 48 5.85 2.28 -12.85
N VAL A 49 5.34 1.53 -11.87
CA VAL A 49 4.63 0.29 -12.11
C VAL A 49 3.30 0.41 -11.40
N GLU A 50 2.21 0.14 -12.11
CA GLU A 50 0.90 0.11 -11.48
C GLU A 50 0.77 -1.15 -10.60
N PRO A 51 0.42 -1.00 -9.31
CA PRO A 51 0.24 -2.15 -8.43
C PRO A 51 -0.98 -2.98 -8.83
N LYS A 52 -0.82 -4.29 -8.79
CA LYS A 52 -1.90 -5.24 -9.12
C LYS A 52 -3.05 -5.15 -8.10
N PRO A 53 -4.29 -5.56 -8.47
CA PRO A 53 -5.46 -5.45 -7.59
C PRO A 53 -5.28 -6.10 -6.20
N TYR A 54 -4.59 -7.25 -6.11
CA TYR A 54 -4.33 -7.91 -4.83
C TYR A 54 -3.42 -7.08 -3.90
N VAL A 55 -2.54 -6.24 -4.47
CA VAL A 55 -1.69 -5.32 -3.71
C VAL A 55 -2.56 -4.24 -3.08
N LEU A 56 -3.51 -3.68 -3.85
CA LEU A 56 -4.47 -2.69 -3.35
C LEU A 56 -5.31 -3.26 -2.20
N ASN A 57 -5.78 -4.50 -2.35
CA ASN A 57 -6.52 -5.20 -1.29
C ASN A 57 -5.65 -5.45 -0.05
N HIS A 58 -4.37 -5.80 -0.22
CA HIS A 58 -3.46 -6.01 0.89
C HIS A 58 -3.25 -4.72 1.70
N PHE A 59 -2.98 -3.59 1.04
CA PHE A 59 -2.86 -2.29 1.73
C PHE A 59 -4.18 -1.83 2.35
N GLY A 60 -5.31 -2.11 1.70
CA GLY A 60 -6.64 -1.90 2.26
C GLY A 60 -6.87 -2.67 3.57
N ALA A 61 -6.46 -3.93 3.61
CA ALA A 61 -6.56 -4.77 4.80
C ALA A 61 -5.69 -4.23 5.94
N ILE A 62 -4.44 -3.87 5.66
CA ILE A 62 -3.52 -3.27 6.65
C ILE A 62 -4.11 -1.97 7.19
N HIS A 63 -4.64 -1.09 6.34
CA HIS A 63 -5.26 0.16 6.78
C HIS A 63 -6.42 -0.09 7.73
N LYS A 64 -7.29 -1.05 7.41
CA LYS A 64 -8.41 -1.41 8.27
C LYS A 64 -7.96 -1.93 9.64
N ILE A 65 -6.91 -2.75 9.67
CA ILE A 65 -6.33 -3.25 10.92
C ILE A 65 -5.78 -2.07 11.76
N LEU A 66 -5.05 -1.14 11.14
CA LEU A 66 -4.50 0.03 11.82
C LEU A 66 -5.58 1.02 12.29
N ALA A 67 -6.72 1.10 11.62
CA ALA A 67 -7.83 1.96 12.02
C ALA A 67 -8.67 1.38 13.18
N LEU A 68 -8.52 0.09 13.46
CA LEU A 68 -9.16 -0.61 14.59
C LEU A 68 -8.26 -0.69 15.83
N ALA A 69 -6.98 -0.35 15.69
CA ALA A 69 -5.98 -0.33 16.76
C ALA A 69 -5.90 1.07 17.39
#